data_AF-A0A0Z8EZR0-F1
#
_entry.id   AF-A0A0Z8EZR0-F1
#
_cell.length_a   1.000
_cell.length_b   1.000
_cell.length_c   1.000
_cell.angle_alpha   90.00
_cell.angle_beta   90.00
_cell.angle_gamma   90.00
#
_symmetry.space_group_name_H-M   'P 1'
#
loop_
_entity.id
_entity.type
_entity.pdbx_description
1 polymer ?
#
loop_
_entity_poly.entity_id
_entity_poly.type
_entity_poly.pdbx_seq_one_letter_code
_entity_poly.pdbx_strand_id
1 'polypeptide(L)'
;MTIQALAMFLASLGFLYFIFRNINKNKILFEHAFMWIVIGFGLIVFALFDVIPIKLAYLFGFGLTSNFLLSVAIFVLLVIGFLHSMALSQQKQQIKNLIQEVSMAKKRIAEMEESDAE
;
A
#
# COMPACT_ATOMS: atom_id res chain seq x y z
N MET A 1 11.42 -9.66 30.55
CA MET A 1 10.72 -9.42 29.27
C MET A 1 10.16 -10.75 28.79
N THR A 2 8.86 -10.84 28.56
CA THR A 2 8.20 -12.06 28.09
C THR A 2 8.65 -12.37 26.66
N ILE A 3 8.80 -13.65 26.32
CA ILE A 3 9.24 -14.12 24.99
C ILE A 3 8.39 -13.51 23.86
N GLN A 4 7.12 -13.22 24.15
CA GLN A 4 6.18 -12.55 23.23
C GLN A 4 6.61 -11.12 22.88
N ALA A 5 7.03 -10.32 23.85
CA ALA A 5 7.48 -8.94 23.61
C ALA A 5 8.74 -8.90 22.74
N LEU A 6 9.68 -9.83 22.97
CA LEU A 6 10.88 -9.96 22.15
C LEU A 6 10.56 -10.37 20.71
N ALA A 7 9.63 -11.31 20.53
CA ALA A 7 9.18 -11.74 19.20
C ALA A 7 8.49 -10.60 18.43
N MET A 8 7.61 -9.83 19.08
CA MET A 8 6.96 -8.67 18.46
C MET A 8 7.97 -7.57 18.09
N PHE A 9 8.97 -7.33 18.94
CA PHE A 9 10.04 -6.38 18.64
C PHE A 9 10.85 -6.79 17.42
N LEU A 10 11.30 -8.05 17.33
CA LEU A 10 12.04 -8.57 16.18
C LEU A 10 11.21 -8.57 14.89
N ALA A 11 9.93 -8.95 14.97
CA ALA A 11 9.02 -8.91 13.83
C ALA A 11 8.81 -7.48 13.32
N SER A 12 8.64 -6.51 14.22
CA SER A 12 8.52 -5.09 13.88
C SER A 12 9.79 -4.54 13.22
N LEU A 13 10.97 -4.89 13.76
CA LEU A 13 12.25 -4.48 13.19
C LEU A 13 12.47 -5.07 11.78
N GLY A 14 12.11 -6.34 11.59
CA GLY A 14 12.15 -7.01 10.29
C GLY A 14 11.20 -6.38 9.27
N PHE A 15 9.98 -6.02 9.70
CA PHE A 15 9.00 -5.33 8.85
C PHE A 15 9.49 -3.94 8.43
N LEU A 16 10.04 -3.16 9.37
CA LEU A 16 10.68 -1.88 9.08
C LEU A 16 11.84 -2.04 8.09
N TYR A 17 12.74 -3.00 8.32
CA TYR A 17 13.83 -3.29 7.40
C TYR A 17 13.33 -3.64 5.99
N PHE A 18 12.26 -4.45 5.91
CA PHE A 18 11.62 -4.79 4.64
C PHE A 18 11.06 -3.56 3.92
N ILE A 19 10.39 -2.66 4.65
CA ILE A 19 9.91 -1.38 4.11
C ILE A 19 11.09 -0.53 3.62
N PHE A 20 12.09 -0.28 4.45
CA PHE A 20 13.26 0.53 4.08
C PHE A 20 14.01 -0.03 2.87
N ARG A 21 14.14 -1.35 2.78
CA ARG A 21 14.77 -2.01 1.63
C ARG A 21 13.94 -1.92 0.35
N ASN A 22 12.62 -1.92 0.45
CA ASN A 22 11.74 -1.69 -0.71
C ASN A 22 11.74 -0.21 -1.15
N ILE A 23 11.85 0.73 -0.20
CA ILE A 23 12.01 2.16 -0.47
C ILE A 23 13.33 2.44 -1.20
N ASN A 24 14.44 1.88 -0.71
CA ASN A 24 15.78 2.15 -1.26
C ASN A 24 16.02 1.57 -2.67
N LYS A 25 15.08 0.78 -3.21
CA LYS A 25 15.15 0.21 -4.57
C LYS A 25 14.40 1.02 -5.64
N ASN A 26 14.03 2.27 -5.38
CA ASN A 26 13.45 3.21 -6.38
C ASN A 26 12.22 2.67 -7.16
N LYS A 27 11.40 1.81 -6.57
CA LYS A 27 10.14 1.33 -7.18
C LYS A 27 8.88 1.92 -6.57
N ILE A 28 8.99 2.68 -5.48
CA ILE A 28 7.84 3.25 -4.78
C ILE A 28 8.03 4.76 -4.77
N LEU A 29 7.18 5.50 -5.50
CA LEU A 29 7.06 6.95 -5.30
C LEU A 29 6.75 7.19 -3.82
N PHE A 30 7.43 8.16 -3.22
CA PHE A 30 7.40 8.52 -1.79
C PHE A 30 5.99 8.47 -1.15
N GLU A 31 4.96 8.76 -1.93
CA GLU A 31 3.54 8.75 -1.59
C GLU A 31 2.99 7.38 -1.13
N HIS A 32 3.36 6.28 -1.79
CA HIS A 32 2.91 4.93 -1.41
C HIS A 32 3.69 4.35 -0.23
N ALA A 33 4.96 4.73 -0.08
CA ALA A 33 5.80 4.29 1.03
C ALA A 33 5.38 4.93 2.36
N PHE A 34 4.91 6.17 2.31
CA PHE A 34 4.45 6.92 3.48
C PHE A 34 3.35 6.20 4.26
N MET A 35 2.37 5.62 3.56
CA MET A 35 1.28 4.87 4.20
C MET A 35 1.79 3.69 5.03
N TRP A 36 2.75 2.93 4.49
CA TRP A 36 3.35 1.79 5.18
C TRP A 36 4.26 2.19 6.33
N ILE A 37 4.97 3.33 6.23
CA ILE A 37 5.76 3.90 7.33
C ILE A 37 4.85 4.27 8.50
N VAL A 38 3.70 4.93 8.24
CA VAL A 38 2.72 5.29 9.29
C VAL A 38 2.17 4.05 9.98
N ILE A 39 1.82 3.00 9.21
CA ILE A 39 1.36 1.72 9.77
C ILE A 39 2.45 1.06 10.62
N GLY A 40 3.69 1.00 10.12
CA GLY A 40 4.82 0.43 10.85
C GLY A 40 5.09 1.16 12.16
N PHE A 41 5.03 2.50 12.15
CA PHE A 41 5.19 3.30 13.36
C PHE A 41 4.04 3.06 14.36
N GLY A 42 2.80 2.98 13.89
CA GLY A 42 1.64 2.63 14.72
C GLY A 42 1.79 1.27 15.41
N LEU A 43 2.32 0.26 14.69
CA LEU A 43 2.60 -1.05 15.26
C LEU A 43 3.66 -1.01 16.37
N ILE A 44 4.71 -0.20 16.22
CA ILE A 44 5.74 0.00 17.26
C ILE A 44 5.13 0.64 18.51
N VAL A 45 4.28 1.65 18.33
CA VAL A 45 3.58 2.30 19.43
C VAL A 45 2.70 1.30 20.18
N PHE A 46 1.95 0.46 19.46
CA PHE A 46 1.13 -0.58 20.09
C PHE A 46 1.97 -1.65 20.79
N ALA A 47 3.13 -2.02 20.23
CA ALA A 47 4.03 -3.00 20.85
C ALA A 47 4.76 -2.46 22.10
N LEU A 48 5.03 -1.16 22.17
CA LEU A 48 5.61 -0.51 23.35
C LEU A 48 4.56 -0.20 24.42
N PHE A 49 3.32 0.05 24.02
CA PHE A 49 2.22 0.45 24.90
C PHE A 49 1.00 -0.47 24.72
N ASP A 50 1.07 -1.69 25.26
CA ASP A 50 -0.03 -2.68 25.23
C ASP A 50 -1.35 -2.16 25.82
N VAL A 51 -1.29 -1.15 26.69
CA VAL A 51 -2.47 -0.55 27.34
C VAL A 51 -3.45 0.07 26.32
N ILE A 52 -2.93 0.60 25.20
CA ILE A 52 -3.74 1.28 24.18
C ILE A 52 -4.68 0.29 23.46
N PRO A 53 -4.17 -0.78 22.80
CA PRO A 53 -5.04 -1.74 22.12
C PRO A 53 -5.97 -2.48 23.10
N ILE A 54 -5.54 -2.73 24.34
CA ILE A 54 -6.39 -3.39 25.35
C ILE A 54 -7.61 -2.52 25.70
N LYS A 55 -7.41 -1.22 25.97
CA LYS A 55 -8.51 -0.30 26.30
C LYS A 55 -9.48 -0.12 25.13
N LEU A 56 -8.96 -0.02 23.92
CA LEU A 56 -9.78 0.06 22.70
C LEU A 56 -10.59 -1.23 22.50
N ALA A 57 -9.94 -2.40 22.62
CA ALA A 57 -10.63 -3.68 22.50
C ALA A 57 -11.81 -3.78 23.48
N TYR A 58 -11.60 -3.40 24.74
CA TYR A 58 -12.67 -3.39 25.75
C TYR A 58 -13.78 -2.39 25.42
N LEU A 59 -13.43 -1.17 24.98
CA LEU A 59 -14.39 -0.14 24.59
C LEU A 59 -15.29 -0.59 23.43
N PHE A 60 -14.73 -1.28 22.45
CA PHE A 60 -15.46 -1.83 21.31
C PHE A 60 -16.13 -3.18 21.59
N GLY A 61 -16.01 -3.73 22.81
CA GLY A 61 -16.67 -4.96 23.23
C GLY A 61 -15.99 -6.27 22.77
N PHE A 62 -14.71 -6.23 22.39
CA PHE A 62 -13.95 -7.43 22.03
C PHE A 62 -13.50 -8.19 23.28
N GLY A 63 -13.77 -9.50 23.33
CA GLY A 63 -13.37 -10.36 24.45
C GLY A 63 -11.86 -10.66 24.52
N LEU A 64 -11.14 -10.52 23.40
CA LEU A 64 -9.69 -10.69 23.32
C LEU A 64 -9.07 -9.55 22.52
N THR A 65 -8.02 -8.91 23.05
CA THR A 65 -7.28 -7.84 22.38
C THR A 65 -6.75 -8.28 21.01
N SER A 66 -6.35 -9.55 20.88
CA SER A 66 -5.89 -10.13 19.61
C SER A 66 -6.96 -10.09 18.52
N ASN A 67 -8.24 -10.30 18.87
CA ASN A 67 -9.34 -10.26 17.91
C ASN A 67 -9.58 -8.83 17.43
N PHE A 68 -9.50 -7.85 18.33
CA PHE A 68 -9.58 -6.43 17.97
C PHE A 68 -8.45 -6.03 17.00
N LEU A 69 -7.20 -6.37 17.33
CA LEU A 69 -6.03 -6.12 16.49
C LEU A 69 -6.18 -6.76 15.10
N LEU A 70 -6.66 -8.01 15.05
CA LEU A 70 -6.91 -8.71 13.79
C LEU A 70 -8.01 -8.03 12.97
N SER A 71 -9.15 -7.69 13.58
CA SER A 71 -10.25 -6.99 12.91
C SER A 71 -9.81 -5.64 12.35
N VAL A 72 -9.05 -4.85 13.12
CA VAL A 72 -8.49 -3.58 12.65
C VAL A 72 -7.51 -3.81 11.50
N ALA A 73 -6.62 -4.79 11.60
CA ALA A 73 -5.67 -5.11 10.54
C ALA A 73 -6.37 -5.51 9.23
N ILE A 74 -7.38 -6.40 9.31
CA ILE A 74 -8.17 -6.81 8.14
C ILE A 74 -8.91 -5.61 7.54
N PHE A 75 -9.52 -4.76 8.38
CA PHE A 75 -10.23 -3.57 7.91
C PHE A 75 -9.29 -2.59 7.19
N VAL A 76 -8.12 -2.31 7.77
CA VAL A 76 -7.08 -1.48 7.14
C VAL A 76 -6.63 -2.07 5.82
N LEU A 77 -6.39 -3.39 5.75
CA LEU A 77 -6.01 -4.08 4.52
C LEU A 77 -7.09 -3.99 3.44
N LEU A 78 -8.38 -4.09 3.81
CA LEU A 78 -9.49 -3.91 2.89
C LEU A 78 -9.53 -2.50 2.31
N VAL A 79 -9.34 -1.47 3.15
CA VAL A 79 -9.27 -0.08 2.69
C VAL A 79 -8.10 0.12 1.74
N ILE A 80 -6.91 -0.38 2.07
CA ILE A 80 -5.73 -0.33 1.20
C ILE A 80 -6.01 -1.04 -0.13
N GLY A 81 -6.59 -2.24 -0.08
CA GLY A 81 -6.93 -3.01 -1.27
C GLY A 81 -7.92 -2.28 -2.18
N PHE A 82 -8.91 -1.61 -1.59
CA PHE A 82 -9.88 -0.80 -2.32
C PHE A 82 -9.22 0.41 -2.98
N LEU A 83 -8.40 1.18 -2.25
CA LEU A 83 -7.66 2.32 -2.79
C LEU A 83 -6.72 1.89 -3.94
N HIS A 84 -6.02 0.77 -3.78
CA HIS A 84 -5.20 0.20 -4.85
C HIS A 84 -6.03 -0.21 -6.07
N SER A 85 -7.21 -0.82 -5.87
CA SER A 85 -8.11 -1.18 -6.97
C SER A 85 -8.55 0.06 -7.76
N MET A 86 -8.89 1.15 -7.07
CA MET A 86 -9.22 2.42 -7.70
C MET A 86 -8.04 3.00 -8.50
N ALA A 87 -6.85 3.06 -7.90
CA ALA A 87 -5.65 3.55 -8.58
C ALA A 87 -5.31 2.71 -9.81
N LEU A 88 -5.40 1.39 -9.70
CA LEU A 88 -5.17 0.47 -10.81
C LEU A 88 -6.18 0.67 -11.95
N SER A 89 -7.45 0.92 -11.62
CA SER A 89 -8.49 1.23 -12.60
C SER A 89 -8.19 2.51 -13.38
N GLN A 90 -7.77 3.57 -12.69
CA GLN A 90 -7.39 4.84 -13.33
C GLN A 90 -6.16 4.68 -14.24
N GLN A 91 -5.13 3.98 -13.75
CA GLN A 91 -3.93 3.68 -14.55
C GLN A 91 -4.27 2.90 -15.82
N LYS A 92 -5.15 1.89 -15.71
CA LYS A 92 -5.63 1.12 -16.87
C LYS A 92 -6.34 2.00 -17.90
N GLN A 93 -7.14 2.97 -17.46
CA GLN A 93 -7.80 3.92 -18.36
C GLN A 93 -6.80 4.85 -19.05
N GLN A 94 -5.80 5.37 -18.33
CA GLN A 94 -4.76 6.22 -18.92
C GLN A 94 -3.96 5.46 -19.99
N ILE A 95 -3.57 4.21 -19.71
CA ILE A 95 -2.90 3.35 -20.69
C ILE A 95 -3.76 3.15 -21.94
N LYS A 96 -5.07 2.90 -21.77
CA LYS A 96 -5.99 2.76 -22.90
C LYS A 96 -6.03 4.03 -23.76
N ASN A 97 -6.12 5.19 -23.14
CA ASN A 97 -6.13 6.48 -23.86
C ASN A 97 -4.80 6.70 -24.61
N LEU A 98 -3.66 6.44 -23.97
CA LEU A 98 -2.34 6.53 -24.60
C LEU A 98 -2.20 5.60 -25.81
N ILE A 99 -2.69 4.36 -25.71
CA ILE A 99 -2.69 3.42 -26.85
C ILE A 99 -3.52 3.99 -28.02
N GLN A 100 -4.66 4.62 -27.73
CA GLN A 100 -5.51 5.23 -28.76
C GLN A 100 -4.83 6.43 -29.42
N GLU A 101 -4.24 7.34 -28.63
CA GLU A 101 -3.49 8.48 -29.14
C GLU A 101 -2.32 8.06 -30.03
N VAL A 102 -1.53 7.07 -29.58
CA VAL A 102 -0.43 6.51 -30.37
C VAL A 102 -0.92 5.87 -31.67
N SER A 103 -2.05 5.16 -31.64
CA SER A 103 -2.63 4.53 -32.84
C SER A 103 -3.09 5.58 -33.86
N MET A 104 -3.74 6.65 -33.41
CA MET A 104 -4.14 7.75 -34.29
C MET A 104 -2.94 8.50 -34.85
N ALA A 105 -1.91 8.74 -34.04
CA ALA A 105 -0.67 9.37 -34.49
C ALA A 105 0.03 8.54 -35.57
N LYS A 106 0.16 7.22 -35.37
CA LYS A 106 0.74 6.30 -36.37
C LYS A 106 -0.05 6.29 -37.68
N LYS A 107 -1.38 6.30 -37.60
CA LYS A 107 -2.25 6.34 -38.79
C LYS A 107 -2.02 7.61 -39.61
N ARG A 108 -1.96 8.77 -38.96
CA ARG A 108 -1.69 10.06 -39.63
C ARG A 108 -0.31 10.09 -40.30
N ILE A 109 0.71 9.51 -39.66
CA ILE A 109 2.05 9.43 -40.25
C ILE A 109 2.02 8.59 -41.52
N ALA A 110 1.37 7.42 -41.49
CA ALA A 110 1.24 6.58 -42.68
C ALA A 110 0.48 7.27 -43.82
N GLU A 111 -0.60 8.00 -43.51
CA GLU A 111 -1.38 8.75 -44.51
C GLU A 111 -0.55 9.90 -45.15
N MET A 112 0.32 10.57 -44.37
CA MET A 112 1.22 11.61 -44.91
C MET A 112 2.33 11.02 -45.79
N GLU A 113 2.90 9.86 -45.40
CA GLU A 113 3.91 9.17 -46.20
C GLU A 113 3.35 8.66 -47.55
N GLU A 114 2.09 8.23 -47.58
CA GLU A 114 1.40 7.85 -48.82
C GLU A 114 1.15 9.07 -49.72
N SER A 115 0.75 10.22 -49.17
CA SER A 115 0.51 11.43 -49.98
C SER A 115 1.78 12.07 -50.55
N ASP A 116 2.92 11.91 -49.88
CA ASP A 116 4.21 12.41 -50.38
C ASP A 116 4.82 11.49 -51.45
N ALA A 117 4.31 10.26 -51.59
CA ALA A 117 4.75 9.27 -52.57
C ALA A 117 3.96 9.28 -53.89
N GLU A 118 2.79 9.93 -53.91
CA GLU A 118 1.95 10.17 -55.11
C GLU A 118 2.30 11.50 -55.81
#